data_AF-A0A544TCZ0-F1
#
_entry.id   AF-A0A544TCZ0-F1
#
_cell.length_a   1.000
_cell.length_b   1.000
_cell.length_c   1.000
_cell.angle_alpha   90.00
_cell.angle_beta   90.00
_cell.angle_gamma   90.00
#
_symmetry.space_group_name_H-M   'P 1'
#
loop_
_entity.id
_entity.type
_entity.pdbx_description
1 polymer ?
#
loop_
_entity_poly.entity_id
_entity_poly.type
_entity_poly.pdbx_seq_one_letter_code
_entity_poly.pdbx_strand_id
1 'polypeptide(L)' 'MNMQMKETKMEEKRDNMIEDLVNKGVFKIDGRQLYQLNYYELMKEYIAEEEES' A
#
# COMPACT_ATOMS: atom_id res chain seq x y z
N MET A 1 -4.06 20.43 -17.95
CA MET A 1 -4.87 19.40 -17.27
C MET A 1 -3.96 18.19 -17.08
N ASN A 2 -3.61 17.77 -15.86
CA ASN A 2 -2.79 16.55 -15.63
C ASN A 2 -2.88 16.02 -14.17
N MET A 3 -3.95 16.35 -13.45
CA MET A 3 -4.11 15.92 -12.04
C MET A 3 -4.67 14.48 -11.95
N GLN A 4 -5.63 14.14 -12.80
CA GLN A 4 -6.26 12.80 -12.84
C GLN A 4 -5.30 11.63 -13.08
N MET A 5 -4.27 11.79 -13.93
CA MET A 5 -3.31 10.70 -14.19
C MET A 5 -2.40 10.39 -13.00
N LYS A 6 -2.24 11.32 -12.05
CA LYS A 6 -1.43 11.09 -10.84
C LYS A 6 -2.23 10.30 -9.80
N GLU A 7 -3.52 10.57 -9.69
CA GLU A 7 -4.41 9.86 -8.77
C GLU A 7 -4.53 8.38 -9.16
N THR A 8 -4.75 8.09 -10.45
CA THR A 8 -4.86 6.70 -10.93
C THR A 8 -3.60 5.87 -10.69
N LYS A 9 -2.41 6.47 -10.85
CA LYS A 9 -1.13 5.78 -10.56
C LYS A 9 -0.91 5.53 -9.07
N MET A 10 -1.43 6.38 -8.19
CA MET A 10 -1.34 6.16 -6.74
C MET A 10 -2.30 5.06 -6.30
N GLU A 11 -3.50 5.01 -6.87
CA GLU A 11 -4.47 3.94 -6.64
C GLU A 11 -3.94 2.58 -7.11
N GLU A 12 -3.40 2.48 -8.32
CA GLU A 12 -2.77 1.24 -8.81
C GLU A 12 -1.63 0.78 -7.89
N LYS A 13 -0.77 1.70 -7.45
CA LYS A 13 0.32 1.34 -6.53
C LYS A 13 -0.21 0.86 -5.18
N ARG A 14 -1.26 1.49 -4.66
CA ARG A 14 -1.91 1.06 -3.42
C ARG A 14 -2.40 -0.37 -3.54
N ASP A 15 -3.10 -0.69 -4.62
CA ASP A 15 -3.68 -2.01 -4.82
C ASP A 15 -2.59 -3.08 -4.98
N ASN A 16 -1.52 -2.80 -5.74
CA ASN A 16 -0.36 -3.68 -5.84
C ASN A 16 0.29 -3.95 -4.47
N MET A 17 0.47 -2.93 -3.64
CA MET A 17 1.06 -3.09 -2.31
C MET A 17 0.17 -3.92 -1.39
N ILE A 18 -1.15 -3.76 -1.47
CA ILE A 18 -2.09 -4.59 -0.72
C ILE A 18 -1.97 -6.04 -1.17
N GLU A 19 -1.90 -6.29 -2.47
CA GLU A 19 -1.74 -7.63 -3.03
C GLU A 19 -0.43 -8.29 -2.56
N ASP A 20 0.69 -7.57 -2.60
CA ASP A 20 1.99 -8.05 -2.11
C ASP A 20 1.94 -8.41 -0.62
N LEU A 21 1.37 -7.53 0.22
CA LEU A 21 1.22 -7.79 1.65
C LEU A 21 0.33 -9.01 1.91
N VAL A 22 -0.78 -9.14 1.19
CA VAL A 22 -1.67 -10.31 1.27
C VAL A 22 -0.94 -11.59 0.85
N ASN A 23 -0.14 -11.54 -0.21
CA ASN A 23 0.69 -12.67 -0.66
C ASN A 23 1.76 -13.06 0.37
N LYS A 24 2.28 -12.10 1.13
CA LYS A 24 3.15 -12.35 2.30
C LYS A 24 2.40 -12.87 3.53
N GLY A 25 1.07 -12.94 3.50
CA GLY A 25 0.23 -13.36 4.62
C GLY A 25 -0.07 -12.23 5.62
N VAL A 26 0.23 -10.99 5.27
CA VAL A 26 -0.13 -9.78 6.03
C VAL A 26 -1.51 -9.32 5.58
N PHE A 27 -2.48 -9.31 6.50
CA PHE A 27 -3.85 -8.84 6.20
C PHE A 27 -4.22 -7.59 6.99
N LYS A 28 -3.40 -7.23 7.98
CA LYS A 28 -3.66 -6.17 8.95
C LYS A 28 -2.33 -5.51 9.33
N ILE A 29 -2.33 -4.20 9.45
CA ILE A 29 -1.22 -3.43 10.02
C ILE A 29 -1.80 -2.56 11.13
N ASP A 30 -1.16 -2.53 12.30
CA ASP A 30 -1.64 -1.81 13.50
C ASP A 30 -3.09 -2.17 13.87
N GLY A 31 -3.49 -3.43 13.68
CA GLY A 31 -4.84 -3.90 13.98
C GLY A 31 -5.92 -3.43 12.99
N ARG A 32 -5.56 -2.67 11.95
CA ARG A 32 -6.46 -2.23 10.87
C ARG A 32 -6.24 -3.08 9.62
N GLN A 33 -7.31 -3.40 8.90
CA GLN A 33 -7.19 -4.16 7.65
C GLN A 33 -6.48 -3.32 6.58
N LEU A 34 -5.71 -3.96 5.69
CA LEU A 34 -4.99 -3.27 4.61
C LEU A 34 -5.90 -2.39 3.73
N TYR A 35 -7.11 -2.87 3.42
CA TYR A 35 -8.09 -2.12 2.64
C TYR A 35 -8.62 -0.86 3.35
N GLN A 36 -8.49 -0.80 4.68
CA GLN A 36 -8.87 0.37 5.48
C GLN A 36 -7.75 1.41 5.57
N LEU A 37 -6.53 1.07 5.15
CA LEU A 37 -5.39 1.97 5.16
C LEU A 37 -5.36 2.81 3.88
N ASN A 38 -4.91 4.05 4.04
CA ASN A 38 -4.63 4.91 2.90
C ASN A 38 -3.25 4.57 2.30
N TYR A 39 -2.97 5.10 1.10
CA TYR A 39 -1.72 4.84 0.37
C TYR A 39 -0.47 5.18 1.21
N TYR A 40 -0.46 6.29 1.94
CA TYR A 40 0.71 6.70 2.74
C TYR A 40 0.97 5.78 3.92
N GLU A 41 -0.10 5.31 4.59
CA GLU A 41 0.01 4.34 5.67
C GLU A 41 0.56 3.01 5.15
N LEU A 42 0.02 2.50 4.05
CA LEU A 42 0.54 1.30 3.39
C LEU A 42 1.99 1.48 2.94
N MET A 43 2.34 2.64 2.41
CA MET A 43 3.68 2.93 1.87
C MET A 43 4.73 2.98 2.96
N LYS A 44 4.39 3.53 4.12
CA LYS A 44 5.32 3.59 5.24
C LYS A 44 5.74 2.20 5.70
N GLU A 45 4.77 1.30 5.81
CA GLU A 45 4.99 -0.08 6.27
C GLU A 45 5.66 -0.92 5.18
N TYR A 46 5.25 -0.75 3.92
CA TYR A 46 5.85 -1.42 2.78
C TYR A 46 7.32 -1.01 2.56
N ILE A 47 7.67 0.27 2.69
CA ILE A 47 9.07 0.73 2.61
C ILE A 47 9.88 0.21 3.80
N ALA A 48 9.31 0.20 5.01
CA ALA A 48 9.98 -0.35 6.18
C ALA A 48 10.33 -1.84 5.98
N GLU A 49 9.45 -2.62 5.34
CA GLU A 49 9.75 -4.01 4.96
C GLU A 49 10.82 -4.16 3.87
N GLU A 50 10.89 -3.25 2.89
CA GLU A 50 11.90 -3.31 1.81
C GLU A 50 13.32 -2.94 2.29
N GLU A 51 13.46 -2.05 3.28
CA GLU A 51 14.78 -1.68 3.83
C GLU A 51 15.40 -2.76 4.74
N GLU A 52 14.61 -3.72 5.22
CA GLU A 52 15.08 -4.83 6.07
C GLU A 52 15.44 -6.12 5.29
N SER A 53 15.32 -6.12 3.95
CA SER A 53 15.60 -7.28 3.07
C SER A 53 17.02 -7.33 2.49
#